data_AF-A0A499VKH8-F1
#
_entry.id   AF-A0A499VKH8-F1
#
_cell.length_a   1.000
_cell.length_b   1.000
_cell.length_c   1.000
_cell.angle_alpha   90.00
_cell.angle_beta   90.00
_cell.angle_gamma   90.00
#
_symmetry.space_group_name_H-M   'P 1'
#
loop_
_entity.id
_entity.type
_entity.pdbx_description
1 polymer ?
#
loop_
_entity_poly.entity_id
_entity_poly.type
_entity_poly.pdbx_seq_one_letter_code
_entity_poly.pdbx_strand_id
1 'polypeptide(L)'
;MSGAPEQSDTARRVVVPGPASGTADRAVVPVEAPEMSVGAAFAGMRRVAHVVFRAGCPDCRARFELGANALRLAIGATSRTTFYSFTCPECGVPVRKPAGERIVALLTGGGVRTLRLHSTV
;
A
#
# COMPACT_ATOMS: atom_id res chain seq x y z
N MET A 1 -14.52 -42.82 -38.14
CA MET A 1 -14.70 -41.36 -38.32
C MET A 1 -15.88 -40.94 -37.44
N SER A 2 -15.77 -39.79 -36.76
CA SER A 2 -16.65 -39.27 -35.68
C SER A 2 -16.25 -39.78 -34.28
N GLY A 3 -15.56 -39.05 -33.40
CA GLY A 3 -15.33 -37.60 -33.29
C GLY A 3 -16.37 -36.94 -32.39
N ALA A 4 -16.12 -36.85 -31.09
CA ALA A 4 -16.83 -35.99 -30.13
C ALA A 4 -15.94 -35.74 -28.88
N PRO A 5 -16.08 -34.59 -28.18
CA PRO A 5 -14.93 -33.74 -27.88
C PRO A 5 -14.46 -33.71 -26.41
N GLU A 6 -13.19 -33.33 -26.29
CA GLU A 6 -12.40 -33.01 -25.11
C GLU A 6 -13.01 -31.85 -24.33
N GLN A 7 -13.29 -32.06 -23.04
CA GLN A 7 -13.84 -31.04 -22.14
C GLN A 7 -12.72 -30.09 -21.70
N SER A 8 -12.61 -28.96 -22.40
CA SER A 8 -11.76 -27.84 -22.01
C SER A 8 -12.31 -27.13 -20.77
N ASP A 9 -11.89 -27.63 -19.61
CA ASP A 9 -11.83 -26.89 -18.37
C ASP A 9 -10.67 -25.87 -18.46
N THR A 10 -10.95 -24.59 -18.72
CA THR A 10 -9.96 -23.52 -18.51
C THR A 10 -10.64 -22.16 -18.31
N ALA A 11 -10.33 -21.59 -17.15
CA ALA A 11 -10.37 -20.18 -16.79
C ALA A 11 -11.75 -19.53 -16.58
N ARG A 12 -12.29 -19.80 -15.38
CA ARG A 12 -13.25 -18.92 -14.70
C ARG A 12 -12.61 -17.53 -14.50
N ARG A 13 -12.98 -16.56 -15.35
CA ARG A 13 -12.62 -15.15 -15.18
C ARG A 13 -13.21 -14.63 -13.87
N VAL A 14 -12.35 -14.26 -12.92
CA VAL A 14 -12.74 -13.45 -11.77
C VAL A 14 -12.76 -12.00 -12.22
N VAL A 15 -13.96 -11.43 -12.34
CA VAL A 15 -14.16 -9.98 -12.50
C VAL A 15 -13.86 -9.32 -11.15
N VAL A 16 -12.82 -8.48 -11.11
CA VAL A 16 -12.55 -7.63 -9.94
C VAL A 16 -13.36 -6.34 -10.12
N PRO A 17 -14.31 -5.99 -9.24
CA PRO A 17 -14.97 -4.70 -9.29
C PRO A 17 -13.95 -3.61 -8.95
N GLY A 18 -13.69 -2.71 -9.91
CA GLY A 18 -12.95 -1.48 -9.66
C GLY A 18 -13.72 -0.56 -8.71
N PRO A 19 -13.02 0.27 -7.90
CA PRO A 19 -13.70 1.22 -7.02
C PRO A 19 -14.42 2.27 -7.87
N ALA A 20 -15.76 2.21 -7.84
CA ALA A 20 -16.63 3.27 -8.32
C ALA A 20 -16.24 4.57 -7.60
N SER A 21 -15.55 5.44 -8.32
CA SER A 21 -15.20 6.77 -7.83
C SER A 21 -16.48 7.58 -7.82
N GLY A 22 -17.13 7.58 -6.66
CA GLY A 22 -18.31 8.41 -6.39
C GLY A 22 -17.99 9.85 -6.74
N THR A 23 -18.73 10.40 -7.70
CA THR A 23 -18.85 11.82 -7.95
C THR A 23 -19.56 12.43 -6.75
N ALA A 24 -18.79 12.82 -5.74
CA ALA A 24 -19.27 13.63 -4.64
C ALA A 24 -19.50 15.06 -5.14
N ASP A 25 -20.79 15.40 -5.18
CA ASP A 25 -21.38 16.65 -4.71
C ASP A 25 -20.66 17.96 -5.06
N ARG A 26 -21.25 18.66 -6.03
CA ARG A 26 -20.87 20.00 -6.43
C ARG A 26 -21.42 21.00 -5.41
N ALA A 27 -20.78 21.06 -4.24
CA ALA A 27 -21.03 22.13 -3.28
C ALA A 27 -20.43 23.44 -3.81
N VAL A 28 -21.29 24.36 -4.23
CA VAL A 28 -20.94 25.77 -4.41
C VAL A 28 -20.73 26.36 -3.02
N VAL A 29 -19.51 26.79 -2.70
CA VAL A 29 -19.20 27.57 -1.48
C VAL A 29 -19.21 29.06 -1.82
N PRO A 30 -19.90 29.90 -1.02
CA PRO A 30 -19.88 31.35 -1.18
C PRO A 30 -18.50 31.89 -0.77
N VAL A 31 -17.94 32.78 -1.60
CA VAL A 31 -16.67 33.46 -1.30
C VAL A 31 -16.97 34.71 -0.47
N GLU A 32 -17.05 34.53 0.84
CA GLU A 32 -16.73 35.61 1.79
C GLU A 32 -15.25 35.43 2.15
N ALA A 33 -14.40 36.39 1.77
CA ALA A 33 -12.96 36.30 1.96
C ALA A 33 -12.62 36.26 3.46
N PRO A 34 -12.03 35.17 3.99
CA PRO A 34 -11.50 35.15 5.33
C PRO A 34 -9.97 35.29 5.29
N GLU A 35 -9.39 35.65 6.43
CA GLU A 35 -7.96 35.62 6.67
C GLU A 35 -7.32 34.34 6.10
N MET A 36 -6.15 34.51 5.46
CA MET A 36 -5.46 33.45 4.72
C MET A 36 -5.13 32.26 5.63
N SER A 37 -6.03 31.27 5.66
CA SER A 37 -5.86 30.05 6.43
C SER A 37 -4.80 29.16 5.81
N VAL A 38 -3.96 28.55 6.65
CA VAL A 38 -2.96 27.55 6.24
C VAL A 38 -3.64 26.43 5.43
N GLY A 39 -4.84 26.00 5.81
CA GLY A 39 -5.59 25.00 5.04
C GLY A 39 -5.86 25.42 3.58
N ALA A 40 -6.17 26.69 3.34
CA ALA A 40 -6.37 27.24 2.00
C ALA A 40 -5.05 27.34 1.21
N ALA A 41 -3.94 27.66 1.89
CA ALA A 41 -2.62 27.71 1.26
C ALA A 41 -2.15 26.33 0.73
N PHE A 42 -2.55 25.24 1.40
CA PHE A 42 -2.14 23.88 1.03
C PHE A 42 -3.23 23.06 0.30
N ALA A 43 -4.43 23.60 0.06
CA ALA A 43 -5.55 22.89 -0.56
C ALA A 43 -5.24 22.33 -1.98
N GLY A 44 -4.31 22.95 -2.71
CA GLY A 44 -3.85 22.52 -4.03
C GLY A 44 -2.62 21.59 -4.03
N MET A 45 -1.95 21.41 -2.88
CA MET A 45 -0.75 20.56 -2.78
C MET A 45 -1.13 19.09 -2.64
N ARG A 46 -1.64 18.50 -3.72
CA ARG A 46 -2.06 17.09 -3.76
C ARG A 46 -1.07 16.15 -4.44
N ARG A 47 0.07 16.65 -4.91
CA ARG A 47 1.11 15.80 -5.50
C ARG A 47 2.26 15.61 -4.52
N VAL A 48 2.05 14.71 -3.57
CA VAL A 48 3.17 14.12 -2.82
C VAL A 48 3.92 13.24 -3.83
N ALA A 49 5.21 13.52 -4.05
CA ALA A 49 6.04 12.64 -4.86
C ALA A 49 5.92 11.21 -4.30
N HIS A 50 5.58 10.24 -5.14
CA HIS A 50 5.46 8.85 -4.71
C HIS A 50 6.83 8.36 -4.25
N VAL A 51 7.00 8.20 -2.93
CA VAL A 51 8.20 7.55 -2.38
C VAL A 51 8.17 6.08 -2.80
N VAL A 52 9.22 5.67 -3.50
CA VAL A 52 9.43 4.28 -3.93
C VAL A 52 10.45 3.60 -3.03
N PHE A 53 10.13 2.38 -2.62
CA PHE A 53 10.97 1.57 -1.75
C PHE A 53 11.50 0.37 -2.52
N ARG A 54 12.82 0.22 -2.59
CA ARG A 54 13.45 -0.97 -3.18
C ARG A 54 13.35 -2.12 -2.18
N ALA A 55 12.71 -3.21 -2.60
CA ALA A 55 12.59 -4.43 -1.82
C ALA A 55 13.12 -5.63 -2.63
N GLY A 56 13.66 -6.61 -1.91
CA GLY A 56 14.10 -7.89 -2.47
C GLY A 56 13.39 -9.04 -1.79
N CYS A 57 12.88 -9.98 -2.57
CA CYS A 57 12.29 -11.22 -2.06
C CYS A 57 13.40 -12.22 -1.71
N PRO A 58 13.42 -12.82 -0.50
CA PRO A 58 14.40 -13.83 -0.14
C PRO A 58 14.20 -15.16 -0.89
N ASP A 59 12.97 -15.45 -1.33
CA ASP A 59 12.61 -16.72 -1.99
C ASP A 59 13.00 -16.73 -3.48
N CYS A 60 12.44 -15.82 -4.28
CA CYS A 60 12.72 -15.76 -5.72
C CYS A 60 13.91 -14.85 -6.08
N ARG A 61 14.51 -14.15 -5.09
CA ARG A 61 15.63 -13.21 -5.26
C ARG A 61 15.36 -12.01 -6.18
N ALA A 62 14.14 -11.86 -6.68
CA ALA A 62 13.73 -10.69 -7.45
C ALA A 62 13.83 -9.41 -6.62
N ARG A 63 14.16 -8.31 -7.31
CA ARG A 63 14.22 -6.95 -6.76
C ARG A 63 13.17 -6.10 -7.46
N PHE A 64 12.39 -5.36 -6.70
CA PHE A 64 11.29 -4.56 -7.22
C PHE A 64 11.13 -3.28 -6.40
N GLU A 65 10.42 -2.33 -6.99
CA GLU A 65 10.08 -1.05 -6.37
C GLU A 65 8.62 -1.10 -5.89
N LEU A 66 8.42 -0.80 -4.62
CA LEU A 66 7.12 -0.80 -3.97
C LEU A 66 6.72 0.62 -3.58
N GLY A 67 5.44 0.94 -3.77
CA GLY A 67 4.85 2.12 -3.15
C GLY A 67 4.60 1.91 -1.66
N ALA A 68 4.39 3.01 -0.93
CA ALA A 68 4.10 2.99 0.51
C ALA A 68 2.89 2.12 0.90
N ASN A 69 1.92 1.98 -0.01
CA ASN A 69 0.71 1.17 0.18
C ASN A 69 0.93 -0.35 0.07
N ALA A 70 2.02 -0.79 -0.58
CA ALA A 70 2.35 -2.20 -0.73
C ALA A 70 3.15 -2.74 0.47
N LEU A 71 3.66 -1.85 1.32
CA LEU A 71 4.37 -2.18 2.55
C LEU A 71 3.47 -1.99 3.77
N ARG A 72 3.72 -2.78 4.81
CA ARG A 72 3.10 -2.63 6.12
C ARG A 72 4.19 -2.64 7.18
N LEU A 73 4.19 -1.65 8.05
CA LEU A 73 5.08 -1.58 9.19
C LEU A 73 4.31 -1.94 10.47
N ALA A 74 4.81 -2.88 11.25
CA ALA A 74 4.30 -3.21 12.57
C ALA A 74 5.37 -2.88 13.61
N ILE A 75 5.04 -2.04 14.59
CA ILE A 75 5.94 -1.61 15.66
C ILE A 75 5.47 -2.27 16.95
N GLY A 76 6.33 -3.11 17.53
CA GLY A 76 6.11 -3.71 18.84
C GLY A 76 6.80 -2.95 19.97
N ALA A 77 6.79 -3.52 21.18
CA ALA A 77 7.45 -2.94 22.34
C ALA A 77 8.99 -2.91 22.22
N THR A 78 9.56 -3.73 21.33
CA THR A 78 11.01 -3.86 21.12
C THR A 78 11.35 -3.93 19.63
N SER A 79 12.61 -3.70 19.28
CA SER A 79 13.10 -3.86 17.89
C SER A 79 12.89 -5.28 17.36
N ARG A 80 12.98 -6.31 18.23
CA ARG A 80 12.73 -7.72 17.87
C ARG A 80 11.26 -7.99 17.51
N THR A 81 10.34 -7.21 18.06
CA THR A 81 8.89 -7.31 17.79
C THR A 81 8.44 -6.32 16.72
N THR A 82 9.39 -5.58 16.12
CA THR A 82 9.15 -4.60 15.07
C THR A 82 9.58 -5.16 13.72
N PHE A 83 8.65 -5.21 12.77
CA PHE A 83 8.86 -5.82 11.46
C PHE A 83 8.09 -5.06 10.39
N TYR A 84 8.61 -5.12 9.17
CA TYR A 84 7.84 -4.76 7.99
C TYR A 84 7.52 -6.00 7.16
N SER A 85 6.39 -5.96 6.46
CA SER A 85 5.97 -7.02 5.58
C SER A 85 5.46 -6.48 4.24
N PHE A 86 5.60 -7.31 3.22
CA PHE A 86 5.04 -7.10 1.89
C PHE A 86 4.81 -8.46 1.23
N THR A 87 4.00 -8.48 0.18
CA THR A 87 3.82 -9.66 -0.67
C THR A 87 4.69 -9.51 -1.90
N CYS A 88 5.49 -10.52 -2.23
CA CYS A 88 6.30 -10.47 -3.45
C CYS A 88 5.39 -10.48 -4.69
N PRO A 89 5.52 -9.52 -5.62
CA PRO A 89 4.68 -9.48 -6.83
C PRO A 89 5.04 -10.58 -7.83
N GLU A 90 6.25 -11.14 -7.77
CA GLU A 90 6.73 -12.17 -8.69
C GLU A 90 6.26 -13.58 -8.28
N CYS A 91 6.43 -13.95 -7.00
CA CYS A 91 6.11 -15.31 -6.52
C CYS A 91 4.93 -15.37 -5.55
N GLY A 92 4.33 -14.24 -5.16
CA GLY A 92 3.20 -14.19 -4.24
C GLY A 92 3.51 -14.51 -2.78
N VAL A 93 4.77 -14.83 -2.44
CA VAL A 93 5.14 -15.21 -1.07
C VAL A 93 5.08 -13.98 -0.14
N PRO A 94 4.47 -14.11 1.06
CA PRO A 94 4.50 -13.07 2.08
C PRO A 94 5.89 -13.01 2.73
N VAL A 95 6.56 -11.87 2.59
CA VAL A 95 7.89 -11.64 3.14
C VAL A 95 7.79 -10.81 4.42
N ARG A 96 8.51 -11.22 5.47
CA ARG A 96 8.66 -10.47 6.72
C ARG A 96 10.13 -10.19 6.98
N LYS A 97 10.45 -8.94 7.34
CA LYS A 97 11.81 -8.52 7.65
C LYS A 97 11.83 -7.68 8.92
N PRO A 98 12.87 -7.84 9.78
CA PRO A 98 13.00 -7.03 10.98
C PRO A 98 13.21 -5.55 10.59
N ALA A 99 12.55 -4.66 11.34
CA ALA A 99 12.65 -3.23 11.14
C ALA A 99 13.45 -2.61 12.29
N GLY A 100 14.72 -2.30 12.01
CA GLY A 100 15.52 -1.47 12.92
C GLY A 100 15.06 -0.02 12.91
N GLU A 101 15.54 0.76 13.88
CA GLU A 101 15.15 2.16 14.07
C GLU A 101 15.24 3.02 12.80
N ARG A 102 16.34 2.90 12.05
CA ARG A 102 16.51 3.61 10.78
C ARG A 102 15.46 3.23 9.73
N ILE A 103 15.10 1.94 9.64
CA ILE A 103 14.10 1.47 8.70
C ILE A 103 12.71 1.96 9.12
N VAL A 104 12.41 1.95 10.42
CA VAL A 104 11.17 2.52 10.97
C VAL A 104 11.02 3.98 10.58
N ALA A 105 12.08 4.79 10.78
CA ALA A 105 12.07 6.21 10.45
C ALA A 105 11.81 6.44 8.95
N LEU A 106 12.50 5.70 8.07
CA LEU A 106 12.34 5.83 6.61
C LEU A 106 10.94 5.42 6.14
N LEU A 107 10.41 4.30 6.63
CA LEU A 107 9.09 3.81 6.23
C LEU A 107 7.98 4.73 6.75
N THR A 108 8.09 5.21 8.00
CA THR A 108 7.11 6.14 8.59
C THR A 108 7.12 7.48 7.86
N GLY A 109 8.31 8.05 7.62
CA GLY A 109 8.45 9.31 6.88
C GLY A 109 7.97 9.22 5.43
N GLY A 110 8.10 8.06 4.79
CA GLY A 110 7.59 7.81 3.43
C GLY A 110 6.12 7.39 3.36
N GLY A 111 5.37 7.47 4.47
CA GLY A 111 3.91 7.27 4.48
C GLY A 111 3.45 5.81 4.49
N VAL A 112 4.31 4.86 4.89
CA VAL A 112 3.92 3.45 5.03
C VAL A 112 2.92 3.31 6.18
N ARG A 113 1.87 2.50 5.95
CA ARG A 113 0.86 2.24 6.97
C ARG A 113 1.51 1.55 8.17
N THR A 114 1.43 2.21 9.31
CA THR A 114 2.05 1.76 10.55
C THR A 114 1.00 1.24 11.52
N LEU A 115 1.18 0.01 11.97
CA LEU A 115 0.39 -0.64 13.01
C LEU A 115 1.24 -0.69 14.29
N ARG A 116 0.72 -0.14 15.39
CA ARG A 116 1.32 -0.37 16.71
C ARG A 116 0.71 -1.63 17.33
N LEU A 117 1.57 -2.57 17.71
CA LEU A 117 1.18 -3.80 18.37
C LEU A 117 1.13 -3.52 19.87
N HIS A 118 -0.05 -3.67 20.46
CA HIS A 118 -0.22 -3.68 21.90
C HIS A 118 0.03 -5.11 22.36
N SER A 119 0.96 -5.29 23.29
CA SER A 119 1.17 -6.59 23.91
C SER A 119 0.03 -6.82 24.89
N THR A 120 -0.93 -7.66 24.54
CA THR A 120 -1.83 -8.28 25.51
C THR A 120 -1.06 -9.42 26.15
N VAL A 121 -0.40 -9.12 27.28
CA VAL A 121 0.20 -10.12 28.17
C VAL A 121 -0.86 -10.61 29.13
#